data_AF-A0A1C4L8I0-F1
#
_entry.id   AF-A0A1C4L8I0-F1
#
_cell.length_a   1.000
_cell.length_b   1.000
_cell.length_c   1.000
_cell.angle_alpha   90.00
_cell.angle_beta   90.00
_cell.angle_gamma   90.00
#
_symmetry.space_group_name_H-M   'P 1'
#
loop_
_entity.id
_entity.type
_entity.pdbx_description
1 polymer ?
#
loop_
_entity_poly.entity_id
_entity_poly.type
_entity_poly.pdbx_seq_one_letter_code
_entity_poly.pdbx_strand_id
1 'polypeptide(L)'
;MTAPTPAGLLARLAPLGPYFAVATTPPPDAASYRPLTALPGAAFDDWTARVGARLGTGAGRVAASTVHLGHVARLWSLALGAVALGGGVPDLGPDRLRFTLSPEGAPSLWADEPTARPADEDPVPALHTLLTAHLAPLHAHLRTRYGLSPHTLRGNTASALTGTVRVLLDRVPEAPRNPGPLAARLLSTPDLGDNGTYRYDPDLGVAYRRNSCCLYYRTPRGTLCGDCVLHGARGRRV
;
A
#
# COMPACT_ATOMS: atom_id res chain seq x y z
N MET A 1 -10.12 -22.25 21.28
CA MET A 1 -10.07 -21.85 19.85
C MET A 1 -8.62 -21.75 19.46
N THR A 2 -8.16 -22.52 18.48
CA THR A 2 -6.79 -22.41 17.94
C THR A 2 -6.62 -21.03 17.30
N ALA A 3 -5.46 -20.38 17.52
CA ALA A 3 -5.17 -19.11 16.87
C ALA A 3 -5.29 -19.26 15.34
N PRO A 4 -5.90 -18.29 14.64
CA PRO A 4 -6.05 -18.37 13.19
C PRO A 4 -4.66 -18.39 12.52
N THR A 5 -4.50 -19.25 11.51
CA THR A 5 -3.25 -19.32 10.73
C THR A 5 -3.05 -18.04 9.91
N PRO A 6 -1.81 -17.68 9.54
CA PRO A 6 -1.57 -16.50 8.71
C PRO A 6 -2.31 -16.57 7.36
N ALA A 7 -2.33 -17.74 6.72
CA ALA A 7 -3.11 -17.96 5.50
C ALA A 7 -4.62 -17.74 5.73
N GLY A 8 -5.16 -18.23 6.85
CA GLY A 8 -6.56 -18.03 7.22
C GLY A 8 -6.91 -16.56 7.48
N LEU A 9 -6.00 -15.79 8.09
CA LEU A 9 -6.16 -14.34 8.26
C LEU A 9 -6.16 -13.60 6.92
N LEU A 10 -5.21 -13.92 6.04
CA LEU A 10 -5.14 -13.31 4.71
C LEU A 10 -6.38 -13.64 3.86
N ALA A 11 -6.91 -14.87 3.96
CA ALA A 11 -8.16 -15.25 3.31
C ALA A 11 -9.37 -14.45 3.84
N ARG A 12 -9.42 -14.18 5.15
CA ARG A 12 -10.48 -13.34 5.77
C ARG A 12 -10.43 -11.88 5.33
N LEU A 13 -9.27 -11.38 4.88
CA LEU A 13 -9.13 -10.02 4.35
C LEU A 13 -9.63 -9.90 2.91
N ALA A 14 -9.52 -10.96 2.10
CA ALA A 14 -9.84 -10.91 0.67
C ALA A 14 -11.24 -10.32 0.33
N PRO A 15 -12.32 -10.58 1.10
CA PRO A 15 -13.63 -9.96 0.86
C PRO A 15 -13.67 -8.44 1.03
N LEU A 16 -12.68 -7.82 1.67
CA LEU A 16 -12.58 -6.36 1.82
C LEU A 16 -12.21 -5.65 0.51
N GLY A 17 -11.72 -6.40 -0.48
CA GLY A 17 -11.46 -5.90 -1.83
C GLY A 17 -10.11 -6.32 -2.40
N PRO A 18 -9.80 -5.91 -3.64
CA PRO A 18 -8.62 -6.39 -4.36
C PRO A 18 -7.28 -6.06 -3.68
N TYR A 19 -7.20 -4.94 -2.95
CA TYR A 19 -5.99 -4.60 -2.17
C TYR A 19 -5.73 -5.53 -0.99
N PHE A 20 -6.76 -6.22 -0.50
CA PHE A 20 -6.70 -7.14 0.63
C PHE A 20 -6.58 -8.62 0.21
N ALA A 21 -6.55 -8.89 -1.09
CA ALA A 21 -6.46 -10.25 -1.62
C ALA A 21 -5.02 -10.67 -1.87
N VAL A 22 -4.70 -11.92 -1.55
CA VAL A 22 -3.45 -12.61 -1.91
C VAL A 22 -3.75 -14.11 -1.96
N ALA A 23 -3.27 -14.81 -2.98
CA ALA A 23 -3.34 -16.27 -3.00
C ALA A 23 -2.39 -16.83 -1.94
N THR A 24 -2.83 -17.84 -1.18
CA THR A 24 -2.02 -18.52 -0.17
C THR A 24 -1.74 -19.98 -0.50
N THR A 25 -2.24 -20.42 -1.65
CA THR A 25 -2.00 -21.72 -2.28
C THR A 25 -1.58 -21.46 -3.72
N PRO A 26 -0.90 -22.40 -4.39
CA PRO A 26 -0.52 -22.24 -5.79
C PRO A 26 -1.73 -21.86 -6.66
N PRO A 27 -1.72 -20.70 -7.33
CA PRO A 27 -2.78 -20.34 -8.27
C PRO A 27 -2.71 -21.22 -9.52
N PRO A 28 -3.82 -21.39 -10.27
CA PRO A 28 -3.83 -22.23 -11.48
C PRO A 28 -2.76 -21.85 -12.52
N ASP A 29 -2.41 -20.56 -12.58
CA ASP A 29 -1.40 -20.00 -13.46
C ASP A 29 -0.08 -19.69 -12.73
N ALA A 30 0.28 -20.46 -11.69
CA ALA A 30 1.49 -20.25 -10.88
C ALA A 30 2.78 -20.02 -11.70
N ALA A 31 2.91 -20.62 -12.88
CA ALA A 31 4.04 -20.42 -13.78
C ALA A 31 4.17 -18.98 -14.31
N SER A 32 3.08 -18.20 -14.33
CA SER A 32 3.06 -16.78 -14.73
C SER A 32 3.61 -15.84 -13.64
N TYR A 33 3.70 -16.32 -12.40
CA TYR A 33 4.10 -15.54 -11.25
C TYR A 33 5.62 -15.48 -11.12
N ARG A 34 6.16 -14.27 -11.12
CA ARG A 34 7.58 -13.98 -10.89
C ARG A 34 7.82 -13.47 -9.47
N PRO A 35 9.01 -13.68 -8.89
CA PRO A 35 9.36 -13.10 -7.58
C PRO A 35 9.16 -11.59 -7.56
N LEU A 36 8.64 -11.05 -6.46
CA LEU A 36 8.40 -9.62 -6.32
C LEU A 36 9.71 -8.81 -6.23
N THR A 37 10.83 -9.45 -5.89
CA THR A 37 12.19 -8.89 -6.05
C THR A 37 12.50 -8.44 -7.47
N ALA A 38 11.84 -8.99 -8.49
CA ALA A 38 12.00 -8.57 -9.88
C ALA A 38 11.14 -7.36 -10.27
N LEU A 39 10.33 -6.82 -9.34
CA LEU A 39 9.46 -5.68 -9.62
C LEU A 39 10.25 -4.41 -9.98
N PRO A 40 11.25 -3.95 -9.21
CA PRO A 40 12.05 -2.78 -9.59
C PRO A 40 12.71 -2.98 -10.97
N GLY A 41 12.66 -1.98 -11.83
CA GLY A 41 13.16 -2.07 -13.21
C GLY A 41 12.06 -2.32 -14.24
N ALA A 42 12.34 -3.19 -15.22
CA ALA A 42 11.51 -3.38 -16.40
C ALA A 42 10.06 -3.81 -16.08
N ALA A 43 9.86 -4.61 -15.04
CA ALA A 43 8.52 -5.05 -14.64
C ALA A 43 7.66 -3.91 -14.10
N PHE A 44 8.23 -2.99 -13.32
CA PHE A 44 7.55 -1.78 -12.88
C PHE A 44 7.30 -0.82 -14.05
N ASP A 45 8.23 -0.75 -15.01
CA ASP A 45 8.09 0.10 -16.19
C ASP A 45 6.95 -0.35 -17.10
N ASP A 46 6.82 -1.66 -17.33
CA ASP A 46 5.69 -2.28 -18.03
C ASP A 46 4.36 -2.01 -17.31
N TRP A 47 4.33 -2.19 -15.99
CA TRP A 47 3.13 -1.86 -15.20
C TRP A 47 2.75 -0.38 -15.32
N THR A 48 3.74 0.50 -15.28
CA THR A 48 3.57 1.95 -15.46
C THR A 48 3.04 2.29 -16.83
N ALA A 49 3.48 1.61 -17.89
CA ALA A 49 2.96 1.81 -19.24
C ALA A 49 1.48 1.43 -19.35
N ARG A 50 1.07 0.26 -18.83
CA ARG A 50 -0.33 -0.20 -18.82
C ARG A 50 -1.24 0.75 -18.04
N VAL A 51 -0.81 1.16 -16.85
CA VAL A 51 -1.57 2.12 -16.04
C VAL A 51 -1.60 3.50 -16.68
N GLY A 52 -0.50 3.94 -17.30
CA GLY A 52 -0.41 5.22 -18.01
C GLY A 52 -1.34 5.30 -19.21
N ALA A 53 -1.48 4.21 -19.98
CA ALA A 53 -2.44 4.10 -21.06
C ALA A 53 -3.88 4.21 -20.54
N ARG A 54 -4.22 3.45 -19.48
CA ARG A 54 -5.55 3.51 -18.85
C ARG A 54 -5.90 4.88 -18.26
N LEU A 55 -4.91 5.59 -17.71
CA LEU A 55 -5.11 6.92 -17.13
C LEU A 55 -5.09 8.05 -18.16
N GLY A 56 -4.66 7.78 -19.40
CA GLY A 56 -4.45 8.82 -20.42
C GLY A 56 -3.32 9.79 -20.08
N THR A 57 -2.32 9.36 -19.31
CA THR A 57 -1.20 10.21 -18.86
C THR A 57 0.14 9.87 -19.54
N GLY A 58 0.15 8.80 -20.33
CA GLY A 58 1.38 8.16 -20.79
C GLY A 58 2.17 7.49 -19.64
N ALA A 59 3.26 6.81 -19.99
CA ALA A 59 4.11 6.05 -19.07
C ALA A 59 5.06 6.93 -18.23
N GLY A 60 4.61 8.11 -17.81
CA GLY A 60 5.43 9.10 -17.08
C GLY A 60 5.21 9.07 -15.56
N ARG A 61 5.70 10.12 -14.89
CA ARG A 61 5.67 10.24 -13.41
C ARG A 61 4.28 10.14 -12.77
N VAL A 62 3.21 10.51 -13.48
CA VAL A 62 1.83 10.41 -12.96
C VAL A 62 1.41 8.95 -12.84
N ALA A 63 1.66 8.16 -13.88
CA ALA A 63 1.40 6.72 -13.89
C ALA A 63 2.29 6.01 -12.87
N ALA A 64 3.59 6.30 -12.84
CA ALA A 64 4.54 5.70 -11.89
C ALA A 64 4.15 5.98 -10.43
N SER A 65 3.75 7.22 -10.10
CA SER A 65 3.26 7.59 -8.77
C SER A 65 1.97 6.82 -8.41
N THR A 66 1.09 6.60 -9.39
CA THR A 66 -0.17 5.87 -9.19
C THR A 66 0.07 4.38 -8.96
N VAL A 67 0.95 3.76 -9.76
CA VAL A 67 1.37 2.37 -9.57
C VAL A 67 2.03 2.19 -8.20
N HIS A 68 2.96 3.09 -7.84
CA HIS A 68 3.61 3.08 -6.53
C HIS A 68 2.57 3.13 -5.41
N LEU A 69 1.66 4.11 -5.43
CA LEU A 69 0.60 4.24 -4.42
C LEU A 69 -0.23 2.96 -4.28
N GLY A 70 -0.66 2.37 -5.40
CA GLY A 70 -1.45 1.14 -5.41
C GLY A 70 -0.67 -0.07 -4.87
N HIS A 71 0.60 -0.20 -5.23
CA HIS A 71 1.47 -1.26 -4.72
C HIS A 71 1.64 -1.18 -3.20
N VAL A 72 1.94 0.01 -2.68
CA VAL A 72 2.08 0.19 -1.22
C VAL A 72 0.75 -0.02 -0.50
N ALA A 73 -0.36 0.44 -1.06
CA ALA A 73 -1.68 0.21 -0.48
C ALA A 73 -1.97 -1.29 -0.29
N ARG A 74 -1.53 -2.13 -1.24
CA ARG A 74 -1.67 -3.58 -1.13
C ARG A 74 -0.79 -4.17 -0.03
N LEU A 75 0.47 -3.75 0.08
CA LEU A 75 1.36 -4.20 1.16
C LEU A 75 0.79 -3.84 2.54
N TRP A 76 0.29 -2.60 2.71
CA TRP A 76 -0.36 -2.18 3.95
C TRP A 76 -1.63 -2.97 4.23
N SER A 77 -2.49 -3.15 3.23
CA SER A 77 -3.76 -3.87 3.37
C SER A 77 -3.56 -5.29 3.87
N LEU A 78 -2.57 -6.01 3.34
CA LEU A 78 -2.26 -7.37 3.78
C LEU A 78 -1.61 -7.39 5.18
N ALA A 79 -0.57 -6.58 5.40
CA ALA A 79 0.22 -6.63 6.64
C ALA A 79 -0.53 -6.02 7.83
N LEU A 80 -1.07 -4.80 7.70
CA LEU A 80 -1.85 -4.16 8.76
C LEU A 80 -3.21 -4.84 8.94
N GLY A 81 -3.82 -5.33 7.87
CA GLY A 81 -5.08 -6.08 7.97
C GLY A 81 -4.93 -7.34 8.81
N ALA A 82 -3.86 -8.12 8.61
CA ALA A 82 -3.62 -9.32 9.41
C ALA A 82 -3.42 -9.00 10.90
N VAL A 83 -2.69 -7.91 11.19
CA VAL A 83 -2.52 -7.40 12.55
C VAL A 83 -3.86 -6.95 13.14
N ALA A 84 -4.67 -6.20 12.39
CA ALA A 84 -5.98 -5.72 12.84
C ALA A 84 -6.91 -6.88 13.22
N LEU A 85 -6.88 -7.98 12.46
CA LEU A 85 -7.64 -9.21 12.75
C LEU A 85 -7.11 -10.03 13.95
N GLY A 86 -6.10 -9.53 14.67
CA GLY A 86 -5.53 -10.15 15.86
C GLY A 86 -4.34 -11.07 15.60
N GLY A 87 -3.83 -11.10 14.37
CA GLY A 87 -2.60 -11.83 14.03
C GLY A 87 -1.32 -11.04 14.36
N GLY A 88 -0.18 -11.69 14.18
CA GLY A 88 1.10 -11.01 14.06
C GLY A 88 1.37 -10.54 12.63
N VAL A 89 2.55 -9.93 12.42
CA VAL A 89 2.94 -9.43 11.10
C VAL A 89 3.25 -10.61 10.18
N PRO A 90 2.52 -10.78 9.05
CA PRO A 90 2.80 -11.86 8.12
C PRO A 90 4.14 -11.64 7.41
N ASP A 91 4.87 -12.73 7.15
CA ASP A 91 6.11 -12.72 6.39
C ASP A 91 5.80 -12.55 4.90
N LEU A 92 5.70 -11.28 4.48
CA LEU A 92 5.40 -10.88 3.12
C LEU A 92 6.60 -10.18 2.47
N GLY A 93 7.83 -10.59 2.80
CA GLY A 93 9.05 -10.06 2.22
C GLY A 93 9.06 -10.12 0.69
N PRO A 94 9.87 -9.29 0.00
CA PRO A 94 9.94 -9.25 -1.46
C PRO A 94 10.34 -10.60 -2.10
N ASP A 95 11.05 -11.45 -1.37
CA ASP A 95 11.44 -12.81 -1.72
C ASP A 95 10.36 -13.86 -1.39
N ARG A 96 9.40 -13.53 -0.53
CA ARG A 96 8.27 -14.38 -0.12
C ARG A 96 7.01 -14.12 -0.94
N LEU A 97 6.96 -12.99 -1.63
CA LEU A 97 5.88 -12.63 -2.53
C LEU A 97 6.24 -12.90 -3.99
N ARG A 98 5.24 -13.37 -4.72
CA ARG A 98 5.27 -13.47 -6.17
C ARG A 98 4.13 -12.65 -6.76
N PHE A 99 4.32 -12.18 -7.98
CA PHE A 99 3.30 -11.39 -8.67
C PHE A 99 3.19 -11.73 -10.14
N THR A 100 2.02 -11.43 -10.68
CA THR A 100 1.77 -11.35 -12.12
C THR A 100 0.92 -10.11 -12.40
N LEU A 101 0.89 -9.68 -13.65
CA LEU A 101 0.10 -8.55 -14.12
C LEU A 101 -0.86 -9.04 -15.21
N SER A 102 -2.16 -8.76 -15.05
CA SER A 102 -3.12 -8.94 -16.14
C SER A 102 -2.74 -8.07 -17.34
N PRO A 103 -3.27 -8.35 -18.55
CA PRO A 103 -3.07 -7.49 -19.72
C PRO A 103 -3.41 -6.01 -19.46
N GLU A 104 -4.41 -5.74 -18.62
CA GLU A 104 -4.87 -4.40 -18.21
C GLU A 104 -4.01 -3.78 -17.10
N GLY A 105 -3.01 -4.51 -16.61
CA GLY A 105 -2.12 -4.08 -15.53
C GLY A 105 -2.72 -4.20 -14.14
N ALA A 106 -3.69 -5.10 -13.93
CA ALA A 106 -4.14 -5.45 -12.59
C ALA A 106 -3.14 -6.45 -11.95
N PRO A 107 -2.54 -6.13 -10.78
CA PRO A 107 -1.62 -7.04 -10.12
C PRO A 107 -2.35 -8.13 -9.34
N SER A 108 -1.86 -9.36 -9.45
CA SER A 108 -2.19 -10.46 -8.55
C SER A 108 -0.96 -10.82 -7.74
N LEU A 109 -1.17 -11.16 -6.47
CA LEU A 109 -0.11 -11.57 -5.55
C LEU A 109 -0.35 -13.00 -5.07
N TRP A 110 0.74 -13.73 -4.89
CA TRP A 110 0.77 -15.04 -4.27
C TRP A 110 1.86 -15.05 -3.19
N ALA A 111 1.47 -15.46 -1.98
CA ALA A 111 2.35 -15.74 -0.86
C ALA A 111 2.23 -17.24 -0.56
N ASP A 112 3.25 -18.02 -0.88
CA ASP A 112 3.19 -19.47 -0.67
C ASP A 112 3.43 -19.79 0.81
N GLU A 113 2.49 -20.50 1.43
CA GLU A 113 2.53 -20.89 2.85
C GLU A 113 3.03 -19.77 3.79
N PRO A 114 2.29 -18.65 3.90
CA PRO A 114 2.77 -17.50 4.65
C PRO A 114 2.89 -17.83 6.14
N THR A 115 4.03 -17.46 6.71
CA THR A 115 4.25 -17.47 8.17
C THR A 115 3.93 -16.09 8.73
N ALA A 116 3.94 -15.95 10.05
CA ALA A 116 3.83 -14.65 10.70
C ALA A 116 4.67 -14.63 11.97
N ARG A 117 5.04 -13.42 12.38
CA ARG A 117 5.57 -13.18 13.73
C ARG A 117 4.51 -13.51 14.79
N PRO A 118 4.92 -13.75 16.05
CA PRO A 118 4.01 -13.85 17.17
C PRO A 118 3.07 -12.64 17.26
N ALA A 119 1.82 -12.88 17.64
CA ALA A 119 0.83 -11.81 17.71
C ALA A 119 1.13 -10.84 18.85
N ASP A 120 1.64 -11.30 19.98
CA ASP A 120 1.95 -10.51 21.18
C ASP A 120 3.13 -9.53 21.03
N GLU A 121 3.97 -9.68 20.00
CA GLU A 121 5.00 -8.70 19.64
C GLU A 121 4.39 -7.36 19.22
N ASP A 122 5.09 -6.26 19.52
CA ASP A 122 4.76 -4.95 18.96
C ASP A 122 4.92 -4.99 17.43
N PRO A 123 3.85 -4.79 16.64
CA PRO A 123 3.91 -4.95 15.19
C PRO A 123 4.66 -3.82 14.48
N VAL A 124 4.84 -2.65 15.11
CA VAL A 124 5.34 -1.44 14.43
C VAL A 124 6.75 -1.62 13.84
N PRO A 125 7.76 -2.12 14.57
CA PRO A 125 9.09 -2.36 14.00
C PRO A 125 9.07 -3.35 12.82
N ALA A 126 8.32 -4.45 12.94
CA ALA A 126 8.25 -5.47 11.91
C ALA A 126 7.52 -4.96 10.64
N LEU A 127 6.42 -4.22 10.80
CA LEU A 127 5.72 -3.56 9.71
C LEU A 127 6.63 -2.54 9.00
N HIS A 128 7.39 -1.76 9.77
CA HIS A 128 8.34 -0.80 9.21
C HIS A 128 9.43 -1.50 8.39
N THR A 129 10.10 -2.51 8.95
CA THR A 129 11.14 -3.28 8.25
C THR A 129 10.60 -3.95 6.99
N LEU A 130 9.42 -4.57 7.05
CA LEU A 130 8.76 -5.19 5.90
C LEU A 130 8.61 -4.17 4.77
N LEU A 131 8.06 -2.99 5.06
CA LEU A 131 7.84 -1.96 4.04
C LEU A 131 9.16 -1.39 3.50
N THR A 132 10.14 -1.09 4.36
CA THR A 132 11.44 -0.57 3.91
C THR A 132 12.14 -1.55 2.96
N ALA A 133 12.04 -2.86 3.20
CA ALA A 133 12.61 -3.89 2.32
C ALA A 133 12.03 -3.86 0.89
N HIS A 134 10.71 -3.65 0.74
CA HIS A 134 10.07 -3.48 -0.57
C HIS A 134 10.42 -2.13 -1.20
N LEU A 135 10.41 -1.07 -0.38
CA LEU A 135 10.41 0.29 -0.87
C LEU A 135 11.79 0.82 -1.24
N ALA A 136 12.86 0.40 -0.56
CA ALA A 136 14.21 0.91 -0.83
C ALA A 136 14.66 0.71 -2.31
N PRO A 137 14.64 -0.52 -2.88
CA PRO A 137 15.03 -0.71 -4.28
C PRO A 137 14.04 -0.06 -5.26
N LEU A 138 12.74 -0.10 -4.94
CA LEU A 138 11.71 0.50 -5.79
C LEU A 138 11.80 2.03 -5.83
N HIS A 139 12.05 2.69 -4.70
CA HIS A 139 12.24 4.13 -4.62
C HIS A 139 13.48 4.58 -5.37
N ALA A 140 14.58 3.82 -5.30
CA ALA A 140 15.78 4.10 -6.09
C ALA A 140 15.46 4.09 -7.59
N HIS A 141 14.78 3.04 -8.07
CA HIS A 141 14.32 2.95 -9.46
C HIS A 141 13.43 4.13 -9.86
N LEU A 142 12.40 4.42 -9.06
CA LEU A 142 11.43 5.48 -9.32
C LEU A 142 12.05 6.88 -9.39
N ARG A 143 13.03 7.15 -8.53
CA ARG A 143 13.77 8.42 -8.52
C ARG A 143 14.58 8.58 -9.80
N THR A 144 15.34 7.56 -10.19
CA THR A 144 16.20 7.60 -11.37
C THR A 144 15.39 7.62 -12.67
N ARG A 145 14.38 6.74 -12.79
CA ARG A 145 13.64 6.53 -14.04
C ARG A 145 12.54 7.56 -14.31
N TYR A 146 11.88 8.04 -13.25
CA TYR A 146 10.68 8.89 -13.36
C TYR A 146 10.82 10.25 -12.70
N GLY A 147 11.93 10.53 -12.02
CA GLY A 147 12.16 11.80 -11.32
C GLY A 147 11.17 12.03 -10.18
N LEU A 148 10.63 10.98 -9.55
CA LEU A 148 9.76 11.11 -8.39
C LEU A 148 10.59 11.50 -7.17
N SER A 149 10.21 12.58 -6.48
CA SER A 149 10.93 13.02 -5.29
C SER A 149 10.73 12.05 -4.11
N PRO A 150 11.70 11.92 -3.19
CA PRO A 150 11.50 11.18 -1.94
C PRO A 150 10.25 11.63 -1.17
N HIS A 151 9.97 12.94 -1.15
CA HIS A 151 8.79 13.51 -0.49
C HIS A 151 7.45 13.04 -1.11
N THR A 152 7.39 12.92 -2.44
CA THR A 152 6.22 12.32 -3.12
C THR A 152 6.06 10.85 -2.74
N LEU A 153 7.15 10.08 -2.75
CA LEU A 153 7.11 8.64 -2.48
C LEU A 153 6.70 8.35 -1.03
N ARG A 154 7.26 9.07 -0.04
CA ARG A 154 6.86 8.94 1.37
C ARG A 154 5.40 9.35 1.59
N GLY A 155 4.96 10.45 0.99
CA GLY A 155 3.55 10.86 1.08
C GLY A 155 2.59 9.86 0.42
N ASN A 156 3.01 9.17 -0.65
CA ASN A 156 2.26 8.05 -1.21
C ASN A 156 2.16 6.90 -0.20
N THR A 157 3.27 6.53 0.43
CA THR A 157 3.29 5.46 1.43
C THR A 157 2.39 5.76 2.63
N ALA A 158 2.41 7.00 3.15
CA ALA A 158 1.58 7.43 4.28
C ALA A 158 0.07 7.49 3.93
N SER A 159 -0.25 7.93 2.72
CA SER A 159 -1.63 7.97 2.23
C SER A 159 -2.19 6.58 1.92
N ALA A 160 -1.35 5.66 1.42
CA ALA A 160 -1.70 4.25 1.27
C ALA A 160 -2.03 3.60 2.63
N LEU A 161 -1.23 3.89 3.67
CA LEU A 161 -1.49 3.45 5.04
C LEU A 161 -2.83 4.00 5.53
N THR A 162 -3.06 5.31 5.39
CA THR A 162 -4.32 5.94 5.82
C THR A 162 -5.52 5.35 5.08
N GLY A 163 -5.42 5.15 3.76
CA GLY A 163 -6.48 4.52 2.97
C GLY A 163 -6.82 3.10 3.46
N THR A 164 -5.79 2.32 3.82
CA THR A 164 -5.96 0.99 4.42
C THR A 164 -6.72 1.07 5.74
N VAL A 165 -6.33 2.00 6.62
CA VAL A 165 -6.98 2.20 7.92
C VAL A 165 -8.45 2.58 7.75
N ARG A 166 -8.80 3.45 6.78
CA ARG A 166 -10.20 3.80 6.49
C ARG A 166 -11.03 2.58 6.16
N VAL A 167 -10.52 1.70 5.30
CA VAL A 167 -11.23 0.46 4.93
C VAL A 167 -11.37 -0.46 6.14
N LEU A 168 -10.33 -0.61 6.95
CA LEU A 168 -10.38 -1.47 8.13
C LEU A 168 -11.38 -0.96 9.19
N LEU A 169 -11.40 0.36 9.46
CA LEU A 169 -12.35 0.94 10.41
C LEU A 169 -13.81 0.84 9.91
N ASP A 170 -14.03 1.00 8.60
CA ASP A 170 -15.37 0.91 7.99
C ASP A 170 -15.89 -0.53 7.90
N ARG A 171 -15.03 -1.45 7.45
CA ARG A 171 -15.44 -2.82 7.08
C ARG A 171 -15.17 -3.85 8.16
N VAL A 172 -14.34 -3.53 9.14
CA VAL A 172 -13.96 -4.39 10.27
C VAL A 172 -13.94 -3.58 11.58
N PRO A 173 -15.05 -2.91 11.95
CA PRO A 173 -15.08 -2.02 13.12
C PRO A 173 -14.73 -2.75 14.43
N GLU A 174 -15.10 -4.04 14.53
CA GLU A 174 -14.83 -4.91 15.69
C GLU A 174 -13.48 -5.64 15.60
N ALA A 175 -12.53 -5.09 14.84
CA ALA A 175 -11.18 -5.66 14.73
C ALA A 175 -10.52 -5.77 16.13
N PRO A 176 -9.96 -6.95 16.51
CA PRO A 176 -9.30 -7.12 17.79
C PRO A 176 -8.19 -6.11 18.10
N ARG A 177 -7.56 -5.55 17.05
CA ARG A 177 -6.56 -4.48 17.17
C ARG A 177 -6.97 -3.29 16.33
N ASN A 178 -7.16 -2.15 16.99
CA ASN A 178 -7.53 -0.93 16.33
C ASN A 178 -6.39 -0.39 15.43
N PRO A 179 -6.60 -0.24 14.10
CA PRO A 179 -5.57 0.17 13.17
C PRO A 179 -5.22 1.67 13.27
N GLY A 180 -6.07 2.52 13.85
CA GLY A 180 -5.87 3.97 13.95
C GLY A 180 -4.63 4.37 14.75
N PRO A 181 -4.53 3.98 16.04
CA PRO A 181 -3.34 4.25 16.85
C PRO A 181 -2.06 3.61 16.29
N LEU A 182 -2.16 2.42 15.69
CA LEU A 182 -1.02 1.77 15.04
C LEU A 182 -0.48 2.58 13.86
N ALA A 183 -1.38 3.13 13.03
CA ALA A 183 -0.99 4.00 11.93
C ALA A 183 -0.37 5.31 12.42
N ALA A 184 -0.87 5.91 13.50
CA ALA A 184 -0.22 7.10 14.09
C ALA A 184 1.22 6.82 14.53
N ARG A 185 1.48 5.65 15.13
CA ARG A 185 2.83 5.20 15.51
C ARG A 185 3.73 4.99 14.29
N LEU A 186 3.23 4.29 13.26
CA LEU A 186 3.97 4.08 12.00
C LEU A 186 4.28 5.39 11.28
N LEU A 187 3.33 6.33 11.23
CA LEU A 187 3.54 7.66 10.64
C LEU A 187 4.48 8.55 11.45
N SER A 188 4.94 8.11 12.62
CA SER A 188 5.94 8.80 13.43
C SER A 188 7.36 8.24 13.22
N THR A 189 7.53 7.20 12.39
CA THR A 189 8.87 6.65 12.09
C THR A 189 9.61 7.53 11.06
N PRO A 190 10.95 7.54 11.03
CA PRO A 190 11.72 8.44 10.16
C PRO A 190 11.38 8.37 8.66
N ASP A 191 11.03 7.18 8.14
CA ASP A 191 10.74 6.97 6.72
C ASP A 191 9.34 7.45 6.31
N LEU A 192 8.42 7.64 7.25
CA LEU A 192 7.02 8.01 7.00
C LEU A 192 6.62 9.36 7.63
N GLY A 193 7.34 9.77 8.67
CA GLY A 193 7.15 11.01 9.40
C GLY A 193 7.28 12.27 8.55
N ASP A 194 6.61 13.31 9.01
CA ASP A 194 6.64 14.67 8.43
C ASP A 194 6.17 14.77 6.95
N ASN A 195 5.33 13.84 6.48
CA ASN A 195 4.77 13.88 5.11
C ASN A 195 3.30 14.30 5.05
N GLY A 196 2.73 14.72 6.19
CA GLY A 196 1.36 15.18 6.30
C GLY A 196 0.86 15.25 7.75
N THR A 197 -0.39 15.66 7.89
CA THR A 197 -1.09 15.69 9.19
C THR A 197 -2.07 14.53 9.24
N TYR A 198 -1.81 13.56 10.11
CA TYR A 198 -2.72 12.45 10.41
C TYR A 198 -3.51 12.76 11.68
N ARG A 199 -4.80 12.46 11.65
CA ARG A 199 -5.71 12.55 12.79
C ARG A 199 -6.51 11.26 12.85
N TYR A 200 -6.58 10.70 14.04
CA TYR A 200 -7.43 9.57 14.36
C TYR A 200 -8.36 9.98 15.49
N ASP A 201 -9.62 9.61 15.35
CA ASP A 201 -10.67 9.76 16.32
C ASP A 201 -11.48 8.44 16.34
N PRO A 202 -11.75 7.84 17.52
CA PRO A 202 -12.48 6.58 17.59
C PRO A 202 -13.88 6.61 16.96
N ASP A 203 -14.56 7.75 17.03
CA ASP A 203 -15.95 7.88 16.58
C ASP A 203 -16.02 8.41 15.13
N LEU A 204 -15.06 9.25 14.75
CA LEU A 204 -15.03 9.90 13.42
C LEU A 204 -14.09 9.24 12.42
N GLY A 205 -13.27 8.28 12.86
CA GLY A 205 -12.32 7.54 12.02
C GLY A 205 -11.02 8.30 11.77
N VAL A 206 -10.56 8.35 10.52
CA VAL A 206 -9.23 8.91 10.18
C VAL A 206 -9.26 9.96 9.09
N ALA A 207 -8.54 11.04 9.35
CA ALA A 207 -8.25 12.10 8.38
C ALA A 207 -6.74 12.19 8.15
N TYR A 208 -6.35 12.36 6.89
CA TYR A 208 -4.96 12.61 6.52
C TYR A 208 -4.90 13.67 5.44
N ARG A 209 -4.02 14.65 5.63
CA ARG A 209 -3.68 15.63 4.60
C ARG A 209 -2.20 15.55 4.33
N ARG A 210 -1.83 15.28 3.08
CA ARG A 210 -0.43 15.23 2.65
C ARG A 210 0.19 16.62 2.65
N ASN A 211 1.50 16.68 2.92
CA ASN A 211 2.35 17.82 2.60
C ASN A 211 2.96 17.71 1.19
N SER A 212 2.86 16.54 0.56
CA SER A 212 3.33 16.26 -0.79
C SER A 212 2.20 16.10 -1.82
N CYS A 213 2.53 16.28 -3.09
CA CYS A 213 1.61 16.04 -4.20
C CYS A 213 1.85 14.67 -4.82
N CYS A 214 0.79 13.86 -4.92
CA CYS A 214 0.82 12.55 -5.60
C CYS A 214 0.76 12.64 -7.14
N LEU A 215 0.61 13.84 -7.70
CA LEU A 215 0.49 14.14 -9.13
C LEU A 215 -0.80 13.68 -9.82
N TYR A 216 -1.71 12.99 -9.11
CA TYR A 216 -2.95 12.44 -9.70
C TYR A 216 -3.86 13.50 -10.33
N TYR A 217 -3.84 14.72 -9.81
CA TYR A 217 -4.58 15.86 -10.37
C TYR A 217 -4.17 16.21 -11.82
N ARG A 218 -3.04 15.70 -12.31
CA ARG A 218 -2.55 15.90 -13.67
C ARG A 218 -3.08 14.86 -14.67
N THR A 219 -3.96 13.95 -14.23
CA THR A 219 -4.75 13.12 -15.14
C THR A 219 -5.68 14.01 -15.97
N PRO A 220 -6.12 13.57 -17.17
CA PRO A 220 -7.07 14.34 -17.98
C PRO A 220 -8.37 14.71 -17.24
N ARG A 221 -8.78 13.89 -16.27
CA ARG A 221 -9.95 14.16 -15.42
C ARG A 221 -9.74 15.32 -14.42
N GLY A 222 -8.50 15.70 -14.11
CA GLY A 222 -8.21 16.85 -13.25
C GLY A 222 -8.63 16.70 -11.78
N THR A 223 -8.97 15.49 -11.32
CA THR A 223 -9.52 15.24 -9.99
C THR A 223 -8.44 15.20 -8.91
N LEU A 224 -8.74 15.75 -7.74
CA LEU A 224 -7.85 15.66 -6.57
C LEU A 224 -7.94 14.27 -5.94
N CYS A 225 -6.84 13.77 -5.36
CA CYS A 225 -6.89 12.57 -4.53
C CYS A 225 -7.52 12.86 -3.15
N GLY A 226 -7.95 11.82 -2.43
CA GLY A 226 -8.60 11.97 -1.11
C GLY A 226 -7.77 12.77 -0.10
N ASP A 227 -6.45 12.59 -0.10
CA ASP A 227 -5.55 13.24 0.88
C ASP A 227 -4.79 14.45 0.30
N CYS A 228 -5.32 15.07 -0.77
CA CYS A 228 -4.58 16.05 -1.56
C CYS A 228 -4.18 17.30 -0.77
N VAL A 229 -2.91 17.72 -0.90
CA VAL A 229 -2.39 18.97 -0.31
C VAL A 229 -3.13 20.22 -0.82
N LEU A 230 -3.74 20.14 -2.01
CA LEU A 230 -4.47 21.22 -2.68
C LEU A 230 -5.92 21.38 -2.21
N HIS A 231 -6.42 20.51 -1.33
CA HIS A 231 -7.74 20.70 -0.71
C HIS A 231 -7.77 22.03 0.04
N GLY A 232 -8.82 22.82 -0.17
CA GLY A 232 -8.96 24.18 0.38
C GLY A 232 -8.15 25.29 -0.32
N ALA A 233 -7.27 24.97 -1.28
CA ALA A 233 -6.51 25.98 -2.03
C ALA A 233 -7.31 26.62 -3.19
N ARG A 234 -8.44 26.03 -3.59
CA ARG A 234 -9.29 26.53 -4.70
C ARG A 234 -10.06 27.82 -4.40
N GLY A 235 -9.92 28.39 -3.19
CA GLY A 235 -10.50 29.69 -2.80
C GLY A 235 -9.60 30.91 -3.00
N ARG A 236 -8.40 30.75 -3.57
CA ARG A 236 -7.49 31.87 -3.89
C ARG A 236 -7.16 31.89 -5.38
N ARG A 237 -8.12 32.34 -6.16
CA ARG A 237 -7.88 33.12 -7.37
C ARG A 237 -8.72 34.38 -7.22
N VAL A 238 -8.09 35.42 -6.68
CA VAL A 238 -8.49 36.81 -6.91
C VAL A 238 -7.49 37.34 -7.92
#